data_AF-A0A9K3CRU6-F1
#
_entry.id   AF-A0A9K3CRU6-F1
#
_cell.length_a   1.000
_cell.length_b   1.000
_cell.length_c   1.000
_cell.angle_alpha   90.00
_cell.angle_beta   90.00
_cell.angle_gamma   90.00
#
_symmetry.space_group_name_H-M   'P 1'
#
loop_
_entity.id
_entity.type
_entity.pdbx_description
1 polymer ?
#
loop_
_entity_poly.entity_id
_entity_poly.type
_entity_poly.pdbx_seq_one_letter_code
_entity_poly.pdbx_strand_id
1 'polypeptide(L)'
;MAPRRKKGASQPPSSQSSVHSRSEVSATRQEKSFALFESALAFARDTHPSDCEWIKTRQVLLYSAPLSSVQIVIHTHTLRKQLVESFDDFFTEYTYVVVASGFKGATAARFTPLLVACKGDEEALLGVFKNKRKTHAMASVYSMRDKWDSMREEYLAGGVDSLEALPYIGSTTKYHLARNIGLLQCAKPDLHLLRFCSAHGWGDGPDAVRRMVQAFADHSGIDEIGYADFVLWIWLSHGEGQERPCCHGGYALR
;
A
#
# COMPACT_ATOMS: atom_id res chain seq x y z
N MET A 1 77.48 23.65 -21.71
CA MET A 1 76.06 24.07 -21.66
C MET A 1 75.32 23.31 -22.75
N ALA A 2 74.52 22.30 -22.37
CA ALA A 2 73.70 21.49 -23.30
C ALA A 2 72.20 21.76 -23.06
N PRO A 3 71.34 21.80 -24.09
CA PRO A 3 69.97 22.26 -23.94
C PRO A 3 69.01 21.14 -23.50
N ARG A 4 68.15 21.45 -22.52
CA ARG A 4 67.05 20.58 -22.05
C ARG A 4 65.94 20.49 -23.11
N ARG A 5 65.63 19.26 -23.54
CA ARG A 5 64.45 18.91 -24.36
C ARG A 5 63.14 19.17 -23.60
N LYS A 6 62.21 19.91 -24.21
CA LYS A 6 60.81 20.03 -23.78
C LYS A 6 60.05 18.74 -24.11
N LYS A 7 59.43 18.11 -23.11
CA LYS A 7 58.47 17.00 -23.29
C LYS A 7 57.11 17.60 -23.67
N GLY A 8 56.57 17.16 -24.81
CA GLY A 8 55.21 17.49 -25.26
C GLY A 8 54.16 16.78 -24.40
N ALA A 9 53.11 17.51 -24.03
CA ALA A 9 51.94 16.98 -23.34
C ALA A 9 51.00 16.33 -24.37
N SER A 10 50.73 15.04 -24.21
CA SER A 10 49.71 14.30 -24.94
C SER A 10 48.33 14.63 -24.36
N GLN A 11 47.42 15.13 -25.19
CA GLN A 11 46.00 15.29 -24.84
C GLN A 11 45.34 13.91 -24.63
N PRO A 12 44.42 13.76 -23.66
CA PRO A 12 43.65 12.54 -23.50
C PRO A 12 42.59 12.41 -24.61
N PRO A 13 42.26 11.18 -25.04
CA PRO A 13 41.25 10.96 -26.06
C PRO A 13 39.87 11.36 -25.53
N SER A 14 39.13 12.10 -26.35
CA SER A 14 37.74 12.48 -26.12
C SER A 14 36.85 11.24 -26.06
N SER A 15 36.36 10.89 -24.88
CA SER A 15 35.39 9.81 -24.66
C SER A 15 33.99 10.24 -25.11
N GLN A 16 33.73 10.21 -26.40
CA GLN A 16 32.37 10.17 -26.94
C GLN A 16 31.95 8.70 -27.11
N SER A 17 31.37 8.11 -26.06
CA SER A 17 30.64 6.84 -26.20
C SER A 17 29.76 6.58 -24.98
N SER A 18 28.50 6.17 -25.25
CA SER A 18 27.54 5.47 -24.36
C SER A 18 26.37 6.24 -23.71
N VAL A 19 25.95 7.40 -24.21
CA VAL A 19 24.63 7.96 -23.80
C VAL A 19 23.45 7.20 -24.44
N HIS A 20 23.64 6.60 -25.63
CA HIS A 20 22.59 5.84 -26.32
C HIS A 20 22.29 4.44 -25.73
N SER A 21 23.07 3.92 -24.77
CA SER A 21 22.83 2.56 -24.26
C SER A 21 21.91 2.47 -23.04
N ARG A 22 21.68 3.57 -22.29
CA ARG A 22 20.85 3.53 -21.07
C ARG A 22 19.35 3.71 -21.35
N SER A 23 18.99 4.53 -22.32
CA SER A 23 17.58 4.80 -22.67
C SER A 23 16.91 3.59 -23.32
N GLU A 24 17.59 2.92 -24.26
CA GLU A 24 17.05 1.75 -24.97
C GLU A 24 16.85 0.55 -24.04
N VAL A 25 17.79 0.33 -23.12
CA VAL A 25 17.67 -0.72 -22.10
C VAL A 25 16.50 -0.45 -21.15
N SER A 26 16.23 0.82 -20.82
CA SER A 26 15.10 1.21 -19.98
C SER A 26 13.76 0.97 -20.69
N ALA A 27 13.65 1.35 -21.97
CA ALA A 27 12.44 1.13 -22.77
C ALA A 27 12.12 -0.37 -22.92
N THR A 28 13.14 -1.20 -23.19
CA THR A 28 12.97 -2.65 -23.32
C THR A 28 12.52 -3.31 -22.00
N ARG A 29 12.93 -2.76 -20.84
CA ARG A 29 12.50 -3.25 -19.53
C ARG A 29 11.07 -2.84 -19.20
N GLN A 30 10.65 -1.64 -19.62
CA GLN A 30 9.27 -1.18 -19.48
C GLN A 30 8.31 -1.96 -20.38
N GLU A 31 8.70 -2.28 -21.62
CA GLU A 31 7.90 -3.15 -22.51
C GLU A 31 7.62 -4.51 -21.86
N LYS A 32 8.61 -5.11 -21.19
CA LYS A 32 8.43 -6.35 -20.43
C LYS A 32 7.48 -6.19 -19.23
N SER A 33 7.38 -4.99 -18.65
CA SER A 33 6.44 -4.75 -17.54
C SER A 33 4.98 -4.75 -17.98
N PHE A 34 4.66 -4.38 -19.24
CA PHE A 34 3.29 -4.49 -19.75
C PHE A 34 2.83 -5.95 -19.86
N ALA A 35 3.71 -6.89 -20.19
CA ALA A 35 3.38 -8.31 -20.14
C ALA A 35 3.07 -8.78 -18.69
N LEU A 36 3.74 -8.20 -17.70
CA LEU A 36 3.48 -8.49 -16.28
C LEU A 36 2.17 -7.82 -15.79
N PHE A 37 1.78 -6.69 -16.37
CA PHE A 37 0.49 -6.06 -16.10
C PHE A 37 -0.67 -6.98 -16.46
N GLU A 38 -0.60 -7.65 -17.61
CA GLU A 38 -1.61 -8.65 -18.00
C GLU A 38 -1.67 -9.81 -17.00
N SER A 39 -0.53 -10.27 -16.50
CA SER A 39 -0.46 -11.30 -15.44
C SER A 39 -1.10 -10.81 -14.13
N ALA A 40 -0.86 -9.54 -13.74
CA ALA A 40 -1.48 -8.95 -12.57
C ALA A 40 -3.01 -8.85 -12.71
N LEU A 41 -3.52 -8.47 -13.89
CA LEU A 41 -4.95 -8.43 -14.18
C LEU A 41 -5.57 -9.82 -14.18
N ALA A 42 -4.92 -10.80 -14.83
CA ALA A 42 -5.38 -12.18 -14.85
C ALA A 42 -5.46 -12.74 -13.42
N PHE A 43 -4.40 -12.56 -12.64
CA PHE A 43 -4.38 -12.97 -11.23
C PHE A 43 -5.52 -12.33 -10.44
N ALA A 44 -5.73 -11.02 -10.58
CA ALA A 44 -6.82 -10.33 -9.91
C ALA A 44 -8.20 -10.88 -10.34
N ARG A 45 -8.41 -11.20 -11.62
CA ARG A 45 -9.66 -11.80 -12.11
C ARG A 45 -9.86 -13.23 -11.60
N ASP A 46 -8.81 -14.03 -11.53
CA ASP A 46 -8.90 -15.46 -11.19
C ASP A 46 -9.01 -15.70 -9.69
N THR A 47 -8.24 -14.93 -8.89
CA THR A 47 -8.26 -15.04 -7.42
C THR A 47 -9.33 -14.17 -6.78
N HIS A 48 -9.83 -13.19 -7.53
CA HIS A 48 -10.88 -12.28 -7.08
C HIS A 48 -11.92 -12.07 -8.20
N PRO A 49 -12.59 -13.15 -8.67
CA PRO A 49 -13.58 -13.06 -9.73
C PRO A 49 -14.69 -12.10 -9.33
N SER A 50 -15.28 -11.42 -10.31
CA SER A 50 -16.40 -10.49 -10.15
C SER A 50 -17.61 -11.07 -9.40
N ASP A 51 -17.67 -12.39 -9.24
CA ASP A 51 -18.68 -13.14 -8.50
C ASP A 51 -18.34 -13.32 -7.00
N CYS A 52 -17.11 -13.03 -6.59
CA CYS A 52 -16.77 -12.78 -5.20
C CYS A 52 -17.19 -11.34 -4.86
N GLU A 53 -18.14 -11.19 -3.95
CA GLU A 53 -18.64 -9.93 -3.38
C GLU A 53 -17.55 -9.04 -2.72
N TRP A 54 -16.56 -8.55 -3.48
CA TRP A 54 -15.68 -7.46 -3.04
C TRP A 54 -16.26 -6.10 -3.43
N ILE A 55 -17.09 -6.07 -4.49
CA ILE A 55 -17.59 -4.86 -5.16
C ILE A 55 -19.08 -4.60 -4.87
N LYS A 56 -19.83 -5.58 -4.36
CA LYS A 56 -21.22 -5.39 -3.97
C LYS A 56 -21.51 -6.17 -2.70
N THR A 57 -21.88 -5.41 -1.67
CA THR A 57 -22.67 -5.86 -0.51
C THR A 57 -21.90 -6.39 0.70
N ARG A 58 -22.44 -5.95 1.83
CA ARG A 58 -22.19 -6.30 3.22
C ARG A 58 -22.36 -7.81 3.46
N GLN A 59 -21.30 -8.62 3.35
CA GLN A 59 -21.34 -10.02 3.77
C GLN A 59 -20.59 -10.27 5.09
N VAL A 60 -21.33 -10.80 6.06
CA VAL A 60 -20.85 -11.25 7.37
C VAL A 60 -20.34 -12.69 7.21
N LEU A 61 -19.03 -12.89 7.22
CA LEU A 61 -18.47 -14.25 7.29
C LEU A 61 -18.50 -14.72 8.76
N LEU A 62 -19.48 -15.59 9.04
CA LEU A 62 -19.69 -16.23 10.34
C LEU A 62 -18.66 -17.34 10.56
N TYR A 63 -17.66 -17.10 11.40
CA TYR A 63 -16.88 -18.18 12.01
C TYR A 63 -17.66 -18.73 13.22
N SER A 64 -18.03 -20.00 13.14
CA SER A 64 -18.84 -20.67 14.17
C SER A 64 -17.98 -21.09 15.39
N ALA A 65 -18.12 -20.30 16.47
CA ALA A 65 -17.94 -20.61 17.91
C ALA A 65 -16.51 -20.78 18.51
N PRO A 66 -16.31 -20.63 19.85
CA PRO A 66 -16.73 -19.55 20.77
C PRO A 66 -15.54 -18.94 21.59
N LEU A 67 -15.35 -17.65 21.91
CA LEU A 67 -15.24 -16.36 21.16
C LEU A 67 -16.40 -15.95 20.23
N SER A 68 -17.60 -16.29 20.70
CA SER A 68 -18.84 -16.64 19.99
C SER A 68 -19.80 -15.50 19.64
N SER A 69 -19.40 -14.23 19.65
CA SER A 69 -20.36 -13.16 19.34
C SER A 69 -19.78 -11.89 18.73
N VAL A 70 -18.55 -11.94 18.21
CA VAL A 70 -18.04 -10.85 17.34
C VAL A 70 -18.40 -11.19 15.90
N GLN A 71 -19.44 -10.55 15.38
CA GLN A 71 -19.69 -10.52 13.94
C GLN A 71 -18.55 -9.73 13.28
N ILE A 72 -17.59 -10.43 12.68
CA ILE A 72 -16.53 -9.80 11.89
C ILE A 72 -17.12 -9.55 10.50
N VAL A 73 -17.59 -8.33 10.27
CA VAL A 73 -17.98 -7.90 8.93
C VAL A 73 -16.71 -7.55 8.16
N ILE A 74 -16.31 -8.45 7.27
CA ILE A 74 -15.16 -8.29 6.38
C ILE A 74 -15.59 -7.32 5.27
N HIS A 75 -15.47 -6.02 5.53
CA HIS A 75 -15.69 -5.03 4.47
C HIS A 75 -14.45 -4.95 3.59
N THR A 76 -14.63 -5.09 2.30
CA THR A 76 -13.58 -5.04 1.30
C THR A 76 -13.55 -3.64 0.71
N HIS A 77 -12.91 -2.70 1.42
CA HIS A 77 -12.91 -1.28 1.06
C HIS A 77 -11.75 -0.93 0.13
N THR A 78 -11.77 -1.45 -1.09
CA THR A 78 -10.69 -1.14 -2.06
C THR A 78 -10.94 0.19 -2.79
N LEU A 79 -12.17 0.72 -2.74
CA LEU A 79 -12.59 1.90 -3.51
C LEU A 79 -13.44 2.85 -2.68
N ARG A 80 -12.89 3.42 -1.60
CA ARG A 80 -13.54 4.56 -0.94
C ARG A 80 -13.27 5.84 -1.73
N LYS A 81 -14.31 6.43 -2.32
CA LYS A 81 -14.23 7.71 -3.05
C LYS A 81 -14.42 8.93 -2.15
N GLN A 82 -14.79 8.71 -0.89
CA GLN A 82 -15.06 9.75 0.09
C GLN A 82 -14.49 9.32 1.44
N LEU A 83 -14.07 10.32 2.21
CA LEU A 83 -13.57 10.14 3.56
C LEU A 83 -14.66 9.55 4.46
N VAL A 84 -14.33 8.47 5.17
CA VAL A 84 -15.25 7.80 6.10
C VAL A 84 -15.94 8.76 7.05
N GLU A 85 -17.20 8.48 7.36
CA GLU A 85 -18.01 9.30 8.27
C GLU A 85 -17.96 8.78 9.71
N SER A 86 -17.86 7.46 9.89
CA SER A 86 -17.83 6.84 11.22
C SER A 86 -16.40 6.77 11.77
N PHE A 87 -16.24 7.09 13.06
CA PHE A 87 -15.00 6.86 13.78
C PHE A 87 -14.62 5.37 13.80
N ASP A 88 -15.59 4.46 13.91
CA ASP A 88 -15.32 3.01 13.97
C ASP A 88 -14.73 2.49 12.64
N ASP A 89 -15.20 3.04 11.52
CA ASP A 89 -14.65 2.78 10.19
C ASP A 89 -13.21 3.29 10.09
N PHE A 90 -12.97 4.53 10.52
CA PHE A 90 -11.64 5.11 10.57
C PHE A 90 -10.69 4.28 11.45
N PHE A 91 -11.12 3.94 12.67
CA PHE A 91 -10.31 3.21 13.64
C PHE A 91 -9.96 1.81 13.16
N THR A 92 -10.87 1.15 12.43
CA THR A 92 -10.62 -0.14 11.79
C THR A 92 -9.49 -0.05 10.77
N GLU A 93 -9.53 0.95 9.88
CA GLU A 93 -8.49 1.15 8.87
C GLU A 93 -7.16 1.60 9.48
N TYR A 94 -7.20 2.51 10.44
CA TYR A 94 -6.03 2.92 11.22
C TYR A 94 -5.36 1.72 11.88
N THR A 95 -6.14 0.89 12.59
CA THR A 95 -5.64 -0.32 13.26
C THR A 95 -5.00 -1.27 12.25
N TYR A 96 -5.64 -1.48 11.09
CA TYR A 96 -5.06 -2.30 10.03
C TYR A 96 -3.70 -1.77 9.56
N VAL A 97 -3.60 -0.48 9.26
CA VAL A 97 -2.34 0.13 8.79
C VAL A 97 -1.25 0.05 9.86
N VAL A 98 -1.59 0.30 11.13
CA VAL A 98 -0.65 0.16 12.24
C VAL A 98 -0.14 -1.28 12.35
N VAL A 99 -1.00 -2.29 12.23
CA VAL A 99 -0.54 -3.69 12.25
C VAL A 99 0.28 -4.02 11.01
N ALA A 100 -0.19 -3.64 9.81
CA ALA A 100 0.46 -3.91 8.53
C ALA A 100 1.87 -3.29 8.42
N SER A 101 2.13 -2.19 9.13
CA SER A 101 3.47 -1.59 9.21
C SER A 101 4.49 -2.55 9.84
N GLY A 102 5.25 -3.25 9.00
CA GLY A 102 6.23 -4.26 9.42
C GLY A 102 5.70 -5.68 9.58
N PHE A 103 4.48 -5.97 9.10
CA PHE A 103 3.92 -7.32 9.07
C PHE A 103 3.32 -7.64 7.69
N LYS A 104 3.06 -8.92 7.43
CA LYS A 104 2.33 -9.34 6.22
C LYS A 104 0.88 -8.85 6.31
N GLY A 105 0.27 -8.49 5.17
CA GLY A 105 -1.14 -8.09 5.10
C GLY A 105 -2.09 -9.12 5.73
N ALA A 106 -1.83 -10.41 5.53
CA ALA A 106 -2.60 -11.48 6.17
C ALA A 106 -2.55 -11.44 7.71
N THR A 107 -1.40 -11.07 8.29
CA THR A 107 -1.28 -10.87 9.74
C THR A 107 -2.12 -9.69 10.20
N ALA A 108 -2.08 -8.57 9.47
CA ALA A 108 -2.92 -7.40 9.76
C ALA A 108 -4.41 -7.75 9.69
N ALA A 109 -4.85 -8.35 8.59
CA ALA A 109 -6.22 -8.78 8.38
C ALA A 109 -6.74 -9.70 9.51
N ARG A 110 -5.89 -10.60 10.02
CA ARG A 110 -6.23 -11.49 11.13
C ARG A 110 -6.43 -10.75 12.45
N PHE A 111 -5.53 -9.82 12.78
CA PHE A 111 -5.52 -9.18 14.09
C PHE A 111 -6.44 -7.96 14.19
N THR A 112 -6.65 -7.22 13.10
CA THR A 112 -7.48 -6.01 13.10
C THR A 112 -8.85 -6.19 13.76
N PRO A 113 -9.70 -7.18 13.39
CA PRO A 113 -11.02 -7.29 14.00
C PRO A 113 -10.95 -7.61 15.50
N LEU A 114 -9.96 -8.39 15.94
CA LEU A 114 -9.75 -8.69 17.35
C LEU A 114 -9.33 -7.45 18.15
N LEU A 115 -8.50 -6.60 17.56
CA LEU A 115 -8.01 -5.38 18.18
C LEU A 115 -9.07 -4.27 18.20
N VAL A 116 -9.85 -4.13 17.14
CA VAL A 116 -10.98 -3.18 17.09
C VAL A 116 -12.02 -3.55 18.15
N ALA A 117 -12.29 -4.84 18.37
CA ALA A 117 -13.21 -5.31 19.40
C ALA A 117 -12.78 -4.91 20.83
N CYS A 118 -11.49 -4.62 21.06
CA CYS A 118 -10.99 -4.11 22.35
C CYS A 118 -11.38 -2.67 22.64
N LYS A 119 -11.88 -1.89 21.65
CA LYS A 119 -12.39 -0.53 21.85
C LYS A 119 -11.43 0.39 22.62
N GLY A 120 -10.13 0.32 22.28
CA GLY A 120 -9.10 1.16 22.89
C GLY A 120 -8.66 0.77 24.30
N ASP A 121 -9.20 -0.28 24.90
CA ASP A 121 -8.71 -0.81 26.18
C ASP A 121 -7.28 -1.34 25.99
N GLU A 122 -6.31 -0.63 26.59
CA GLU A 122 -4.89 -0.91 26.39
C GLU A 122 -4.47 -2.28 26.95
N GLU A 123 -5.05 -2.73 28.06
CA GLU A 123 -4.77 -4.05 28.63
C GLU A 123 -5.32 -5.16 27.74
N ALA A 124 -6.54 -5.02 27.23
CA ALA A 124 -7.15 -5.96 26.29
C ALA A 124 -6.39 -6.01 24.95
N LEU A 125 -6.02 -4.84 24.41
CA LEU A 125 -5.20 -4.73 23.19
C LEU A 125 -3.86 -5.45 23.38
N LEU A 126 -3.18 -5.23 24.50
CA LEU A 126 -1.92 -5.91 24.83
C LEU A 126 -2.13 -7.41 25.08
N GLY A 127 -3.32 -7.80 25.56
CA GLY A 127 -3.79 -9.18 25.66
C GLY A 127 -3.75 -9.90 24.31
N VAL A 128 -4.30 -9.26 23.27
CA VAL A 128 -4.42 -9.78 21.89
C VAL A 128 -3.11 -9.66 21.10
N PHE A 129 -2.42 -8.53 21.20
CA PHE A 129 -1.25 -8.22 20.38
C PHE A 129 -0.11 -7.69 21.23
N LYS A 130 0.94 -8.50 21.40
CA LYS A 130 2.05 -8.26 22.35
C LYS A 130 3.05 -7.16 21.91
N ASN A 131 2.60 -6.15 21.17
CA ASN A 131 3.41 -5.01 20.75
C ASN A 131 2.95 -3.73 21.47
N LYS A 132 3.55 -3.47 22.64
CA LYS A 132 3.20 -2.34 23.54
C LYS A 132 3.08 -1.00 22.83
N ARG A 133 4.02 -0.68 21.94
CA ARG A 133 4.03 0.63 21.27
C ARG A 133 2.86 0.78 20.30
N LYS A 134 2.52 -0.27 19.55
CA LYS A 134 1.38 -0.26 18.62
C LYS A 134 0.04 -0.28 19.34
N THR A 135 -0.08 -1.05 20.43
CA THR A 135 -1.31 -1.10 21.24
C THR A 135 -1.56 0.23 21.94
N HIS A 136 -0.52 0.87 22.48
CA HIS A 136 -0.62 2.20 23.07
C HIS A 136 -1.06 3.26 22.05
N ALA A 137 -0.55 3.19 20.82
CA ALA A 137 -0.98 4.06 19.73
C ALA A 137 -2.47 3.91 19.39
N MET A 138 -2.96 2.66 19.33
CA MET A 138 -4.39 2.36 19.13
C MET A 138 -5.26 2.89 20.27
N ALA A 139 -4.86 2.66 21.53
CA ALA A 139 -5.57 3.20 22.69
C ALA A 139 -5.61 4.74 22.67
N SER A 140 -4.50 5.39 22.33
CA SER A 140 -4.40 6.85 22.21
C SER A 140 -5.35 7.40 21.16
N VAL A 141 -5.39 6.80 19.96
CA VAL A 141 -6.32 7.22 18.89
C VAL A 141 -7.77 6.97 19.27
N TYR A 142 -8.08 5.83 19.90
CA TYR A 142 -9.44 5.54 20.36
C TYR A 142 -9.96 6.53 21.42
N SER A 143 -9.06 7.05 22.26
CA SER A 143 -9.42 8.07 23.26
C SER A 143 -9.90 9.39 22.64
N MET A 144 -9.58 9.63 21.35
CA MET A 144 -9.98 10.82 20.61
C MET A 144 -11.30 10.66 19.83
N ARG A 145 -12.02 9.53 19.99
CA ARG A 145 -13.25 9.24 19.24
C ARG A 145 -14.31 10.35 19.28
N ASP A 146 -14.43 11.03 20.42
CA ASP A 146 -15.43 12.10 20.62
C ASP A 146 -15.02 13.40 19.88
N LYS A 147 -13.83 13.44 19.26
CA LYS A 147 -13.30 14.54 18.44
C LYS A 147 -13.28 14.21 16.94
N TRP A 148 -13.90 13.10 16.54
CA TRP A 148 -13.78 12.59 15.18
C TRP A 148 -14.18 13.60 14.10
N ASP A 149 -15.28 14.35 14.29
CA ASP A 149 -15.73 15.33 13.30
C ASP A 149 -14.68 16.43 13.05
N SER A 150 -14.06 16.95 14.12
CA SER A 150 -12.97 17.93 14.03
C SER A 150 -11.74 17.34 13.34
N MET A 151 -11.35 16.12 13.69
CA MET A 151 -10.22 15.43 13.04
C MET A 151 -10.49 15.20 11.55
N ARG A 152 -11.73 14.87 11.20
CA ARG A 152 -12.17 14.65 9.83
C ARG A 152 -12.08 15.93 9.00
N GLU A 153 -12.51 17.06 9.56
CA GLU A 153 -12.36 18.38 8.94
C GLU A 153 -10.90 18.75 8.73
N GLU A 154 -10.04 18.51 9.73
CA GLU A 154 -8.59 18.71 9.63
C GLU A 154 -7.97 17.87 8.51
N TYR A 155 -8.40 16.62 8.34
CA TYR A 155 -7.88 15.76 7.26
C TYR A 155 -8.34 16.20 5.88
N LEU A 156 -9.58 16.67 5.74
CA LEU A 156 -10.08 17.23 4.49
C LEU A 156 -9.34 18.52 4.12
N ALA A 157 -9.04 19.38 5.09
CA ALA A 157 -8.33 20.64 4.86
C ALA A 157 -6.82 20.45 4.64
N GLY A 158 -6.18 19.60 5.46
CA GLY A 158 -4.75 19.36 5.45
C GLY A 158 -4.28 18.26 4.49
N GLY A 159 -5.20 17.52 3.90
CA GLY A 159 -4.90 16.43 2.96
C GLY A 159 -4.10 15.29 3.58
N VAL A 160 -3.39 14.52 2.76
CA VAL A 160 -2.67 13.31 3.18
C VAL A 160 -1.60 13.55 4.26
N ASP A 161 -0.97 14.71 4.27
CA ASP A 161 0.13 15.03 5.19
C ASP A 161 -0.35 15.22 6.63
N SER A 162 -1.61 15.65 6.82
CA SER A 162 -2.23 15.77 8.14
C SER A 162 -2.28 14.44 8.90
N LEU A 163 -2.29 13.30 8.18
CA LEU A 163 -2.32 11.97 8.78
C LEU A 163 -1.02 11.60 9.50
N GLU A 164 0.12 12.26 9.21
CA GLU A 164 1.38 11.99 9.93
C GLU A 164 1.36 12.43 11.40
N ALA A 165 0.38 13.25 11.80
CA ALA A 165 0.17 13.59 13.21
C ALA A 165 -0.36 12.40 14.03
N LEU A 166 -0.91 11.38 13.37
CA LEU A 166 -1.39 10.17 14.03
C LEU A 166 -0.22 9.31 14.52
N PRO A 167 -0.28 8.77 15.74
CA PRO A 167 0.71 7.82 16.22
C PRO A 167 0.90 6.66 15.23
N TYR A 168 2.16 6.27 14.98
CA TYR A 168 2.51 5.16 14.08
C TYR A 168 2.21 5.36 12.58
N ILE A 169 1.73 6.53 12.18
CA ILE A 169 1.60 6.90 10.78
C ILE A 169 2.81 7.76 10.39
N GLY A 170 3.46 7.41 9.29
CA GLY A 170 4.63 8.12 8.77
C GLY A 170 4.55 8.29 7.26
N SER A 171 5.66 8.74 6.67
CA SER A 171 5.72 9.18 5.27
C SER A 171 5.20 8.18 4.24
N THR A 172 5.32 6.87 4.47
CA THR A 172 4.74 5.84 3.60
C THR A 172 3.34 5.42 4.04
N THR A 173 3.13 5.18 5.35
CA THR A 173 1.87 4.62 5.86
C THR A 173 0.70 5.61 5.80
N LYS A 174 0.96 6.92 5.70
CA LYS A 174 -0.08 7.92 5.45
C LYS A 174 -0.84 7.66 4.15
N TYR A 175 -0.16 7.23 3.10
CA TYR A 175 -0.79 6.93 1.80
C TYR A 175 -1.64 5.65 1.89
N HIS A 176 -1.21 4.67 2.68
CA HIS A 176 -2.01 3.47 2.96
C HIS A 176 -3.29 3.85 3.68
N LEU A 177 -3.17 4.62 4.75
CA LEU A 177 -4.34 5.04 5.53
C LEU A 177 -5.26 5.93 4.69
N ALA A 178 -4.73 6.93 3.98
CA ALA A 178 -5.50 7.84 3.15
C ALA A 178 -6.33 7.12 2.08
N ARG A 179 -5.75 6.10 1.43
CA ARG A 179 -6.49 5.29 0.45
C ARG A 179 -7.57 4.45 1.11
N ASN A 180 -7.26 3.79 2.23
CA ASN A 180 -8.22 2.94 2.95
C ASN A 180 -9.42 3.71 3.49
N ILE A 181 -9.22 4.93 3.99
CA ILE A 181 -10.28 5.78 4.53
C ILE A 181 -10.97 6.64 3.47
N GLY A 182 -10.54 6.59 2.21
CA GLY A 182 -11.12 7.36 1.11
C GLY A 182 -10.77 8.84 1.10
N LEU A 183 -9.70 9.24 1.77
CA LEU A 183 -9.18 10.61 1.73
C LEU A 183 -8.50 10.91 0.40
N LEU A 184 -7.77 9.94 -0.15
CA LEU A 184 -6.98 10.13 -1.36
C LEU A 184 -6.95 8.87 -2.22
N GLN A 185 -7.24 9.02 -3.51
CA GLN A 185 -6.96 8.03 -4.53
C GLN A 185 -5.50 8.21 -4.98
N CYS A 186 -4.59 7.37 -4.48
CA CYS A 186 -3.16 7.46 -4.81
C CYS A 186 -2.48 6.10 -4.87
N ALA A 187 -1.39 6.04 -5.63
CA ALA A 187 -0.40 4.98 -5.53
C ALA A 187 0.42 5.12 -4.23
N LYS A 188 0.55 4.03 -3.48
CA LYS A 188 1.32 3.97 -2.24
C LYS A 188 2.76 3.56 -2.59
N PRO A 189 3.79 4.38 -2.29
CA PRO A 189 5.18 4.05 -2.61
C PRO A 189 5.76 3.05 -1.60
N ASP A 190 5.20 1.84 -1.52
CA ASP A 190 5.70 0.80 -0.64
C ASP A 190 6.88 0.01 -1.23
N LEU A 191 7.49 -0.82 -0.40
CA LEU A 191 8.69 -1.56 -0.76
C LEU A 191 8.49 -2.53 -1.95
N HIS A 192 7.30 -3.11 -2.14
CA HIS A 192 7.04 -4.00 -3.27
C HIS A 192 7.01 -3.22 -4.57
N LEU A 193 6.28 -2.10 -4.60
CA LEU A 193 6.17 -1.25 -5.79
C LEU A 193 7.50 -0.55 -6.09
N LEU A 194 8.23 -0.07 -5.08
CA LEU A 194 9.57 0.51 -5.26
C LEU A 194 10.55 -0.49 -5.87
N ARG A 195 10.55 -1.74 -5.37
CA ARG A 195 11.40 -2.81 -5.93
C ARG A 195 11.02 -3.15 -7.36
N PHE A 196 9.72 -3.22 -7.65
CA PHE A 196 9.22 -3.45 -9.01
C PHE A 196 9.68 -2.33 -9.95
N CYS A 197 9.51 -1.07 -9.56
CA CYS A 197 9.96 0.06 -10.38
C CYS A 197 11.45 0.00 -10.71
N SER A 198 12.29 -0.28 -9.70
CA SER A 198 13.73 -0.38 -9.86
C SER A 198 14.14 -1.55 -10.78
N ALA A 199 13.51 -2.72 -10.60
CA ALA A 199 13.77 -3.92 -11.39
C ALA A 199 13.35 -3.76 -12.87
N HIS A 200 12.24 -3.06 -13.13
CA HIS A 200 11.62 -2.96 -14.44
C HIS A 200 11.89 -1.63 -15.17
N GLY A 201 12.83 -0.82 -14.69
CA GLY A 201 13.29 0.37 -15.41
C GLY A 201 12.33 1.56 -15.34
N TRP A 202 11.49 1.64 -14.31
CA TRP A 202 10.64 2.82 -14.04
C TRP A 202 11.38 3.93 -13.26
N GLY A 203 12.55 3.58 -12.73
CA GLY A 203 13.36 4.42 -11.84
C GLY A 203 13.13 4.08 -10.37
N ASP A 204 13.63 4.95 -9.49
CA ASP A 204 13.54 4.77 -8.04
C ASP A 204 12.66 5.85 -7.39
N GLY A 205 12.16 5.54 -6.19
CA GLY A 205 11.44 6.49 -5.35
C GLY A 205 9.95 6.66 -5.67
N PRO A 206 9.24 7.52 -4.92
CA PRO A 206 7.78 7.65 -5.00
C PRO A 206 7.24 8.12 -6.35
N ASP A 207 7.98 8.95 -7.08
CA ASP A 207 7.57 9.41 -8.41
C ASP A 207 7.58 8.28 -9.44
N ALA A 208 8.53 7.34 -9.33
CA ALA A 208 8.59 6.17 -10.20
C ALA A 208 7.37 5.25 -9.98
N VAL A 209 6.98 5.04 -8.72
CA VAL A 209 5.77 4.28 -8.37
C VAL A 209 4.52 4.96 -8.94
N ARG A 210 4.37 6.27 -8.75
CA ARG A 210 3.21 7.02 -9.30
C ARG A 210 3.10 6.87 -10.82
N ARG A 211 4.20 7.04 -11.55
CA ARG A 211 4.20 6.86 -13.03
C ARG A 211 3.89 5.43 -13.45
N MET A 212 4.46 4.44 -12.75
CA MET A 212 4.26 3.02 -13.07
C MET A 212 2.82 2.59 -12.83
N VAL A 213 2.23 2.97 -11.69
CA VAL A 213 0.83 2.66 -11.38
C VAL A 213 -0.12 3.40 -12.33
N GLN A 214 0.20 4.65 -12.73
CA GLN A 214 -0.60 5.36 -13.74
C GLN A 214 -0.55 4.64 -15.09
N ALA A 215 0.62 4.22 -15.54
CA ALA A 215 0.75 3.46 -16.78
C ALA A 215 0.01 2.13 -16.73
N PHE A 216 0.01 1.44 -15.58
CA PHE A 216 -0.80 0.26 -15.36
C PHE A 216 -2.30 0.56 -15.45
N ALA A 217 -2.76 1.65 -14.81
CA ALA A 217 -4.15 2.06 -14.84
C ALA A 217 -4.63 2.37 -16.27
N ASP A 218 -3.86 3.17 -17.01
CA ASP A 218 -4.13 3.55 -18.40
C ASP A 218 -4.18 2.32 -19.32
N HIS A 219 -3.22 1.41 -19.18
CA HIS A 219 -3.16 0.17 -19.95
C HIS A 219 -4.32 -0.77 -19.65
N SER A 220 -4.75 -0.81 -18.39
CA SER A 220 -5.80 -1.72 -17.90
C SER A 220 -7.21 -1.17 -18.07
N GLY A 221 -7.36 0.11 -18.43
CA GLY A 221 -8.66 0.80 -18.42
C GLY A 221 -9.24 0.96 -17.01
N ILE A 222 -8.38 1.10 -15.99
CA ILE A 222 -8.80 1.35 -14.60
C ILE A 222 -8.82 2.86 -14.36
N ASP A 223 -9.99 3.42 -14.03
CA ASP A 223 -10.13 4.85 -13.79
C ASP A 223 -9.55 5.29 -12.42
N GLU A 224 -9.63 4.42 -11.40
CA GLU A 224 -9.19 4.74 -10.06
C GLU A 224 -7.77 4.27 -9.76
N ILE A 225 -6.84 5.23 -9.63
CA ILE A 225 -5.43 4.94 -9.35
C ILE A 225 -5.21 4.15 -8.05
N GLY A 226 -6.05 4.35 -7.02
CA GLY A 226 -5.98 3.59 -5.78
C GLY A 226 -6.37 2.13 -5.95
N TYR A 227 -7.24 1.82 -6.92
CA TYR A 227 -7.58 0.45 -7.27
C TYR A 227 -6.48 -0.21 -8.11
N ALA A 228 -5.91 0.53 -9.06
CA ALA A 228 -4.73 0.10 -9.81
C ALA A 228 -3.55 -0.25 -8.87
N ASP A 229 -3.27 0.60 -7.88
CA ASP A 229 -2.29 0.35 -6.81
C ASP A 229 -2.57 -0.97 -6.07
N PHE A 230 -3.82 -1.16 -5.63
CA PHE A 230 -4.22 -2.32 -4.88
C PHE A 230 -4.05 -3.62 -5.67
N VAL A 231 -4.45 -3.63 -6.95
CA VAL A 231 -4.30 -4.80 -7.84
C VAL A 231 -2.83 -5.20 -7.96
N LEU A 232 -1.95 -4.24 -8.26
CA LEU A 232 -0.51 -4.49 -8.35
C LEU A 232 0.07 -4.94 -7.02
N TRP A 233 -0.33 -4.29 -5.92
CA TRP A 233 0.15 -4.64 -4.58
C TRP A 233 -0.20 -6.07 -4.19
N ILE A 234 -1.44 -6.50 -4.44
CA ILE A 234 -1.85 -7.89 -4.17
C ILE A 234 -0.96 -8.82 -5.00
N TRP A 235 -0.90 -8.62 -6.31
CA TRP A 235 -0.15 -9.49 -7.21
C TRP A 235 1.31 -9.64 -6.79
N LEU A 236 1.97 -8.52 -6.45
CA LEU A 236 3.36 -8.51 -5.96
C LEU A 236 3.50 -9.17 -4.57
N SER A 237 2.57 -8.92 -3.66
CA SER A 237 2.56 -9.54 -2.32
C SER A 237 2.38 -11.06 -2.37
N HIS A 238 1.82 -11.55 -3.46
CA HIS A 238 1.64 -12.96 -3.76
C HIS A 238 2.84 -13.59 -4.47
N GLY A 239 3.89 -12.82 -4.77
CA GLY A 239 5.05 -13.32 -5.51
C GLY A 239 4.73 -13.42 -6.99
N GLU A 240 4.18 -12.33 -7.54
CA GLU A 240 3.81 -12.22 -8.96
C GLU A 240 2.70 -13.21 -9.36
N GLY A 241 1.71 -13.35 -8.48
CA GLY A 241 0.50 -14.12 -8.74
C GLY A 241 0.52 -15.58 -8.26
N GLN A 242 1.44 -15.96 -7.37
CA GLN A 242 1.36 -17.28 -6.72
C GLN A 242 0.22 -17.30 -5.71
N GLU A 243 -0.57 -18.36 -5.71
CA GLU A 243 -1.62 -18.56 -4.72
C GLU A 243 -1.05 -18.58 -3.29
N ARG A 244 -1.77 -17.93 -2.37
CA ARG A 244 -1.42 -17.86 -0.94
C ARG A 244 -2.63 -18.21 -0.09
N PRO A 245 -2.43 -18.57 1.19
CA PRO A 245 -3.54 -18.83 2.10
C PRO A 245 -4.58 -17.68 2.22
N CYS A 246 -4.21 -16.44 1.89
CA CYS A 246 -5.12 -15.31 1.87
C CYS A 246 -6.03 -15.21 0.62
N CYS A 247 -5.75 -15.96 -0.45
CA CYS A 247 -6.57 -15.96 -1.68
C CYS A 247 -7.96 -16.59 -1.48
N HIS A 248 -8.08 -17.59 -0.60
CA HIS A 248 -9.31 -18.39 -0.47
C HIS A 248 -10.27 -17.89 0.63
N GLY A 249 -10.43 -16.56 0.76
CA GLY A 249 -11.48 -15.98 1.61
C GLY A 249 -11.19 -15.94 3.12
N GLY A 250 -9.97 -16.26 3.55
CA GLY A 250 -9.61 -16.23 4.98
C GLY A 250 -9.32 -14.84 5.55
N TYR A 251 -9.00 -13.84 4.71
CA TYR A 251 -8.48 -12.55 5.16
C TYR A 251 -8.94 -11.37 4.28
N ALA A 252 -9.47 -10.30 4.91
CA ALA A 252 -9.67 -9.00 4.25
C ALA A 252 -8.32 -8.31 4.06
N LEU A 253 -7.68 -8.52 2.91
CA LEU A 253 -6.56 -7.67 2.52
C LEU A 253 -7.08 -6.28 2.18
N ARG A 254 -6.42 -5.27 2.75
CA ARG A 254 -6.72 -3.85 2.58
C ARG A 254 -5.48 -3.11 2.14
#